data_AF-L0F8G2-F1
#
_entry.id   AF-L0F8G2-F1
#
_cell.length_a   1.000
_cell.length_b   1.000
_cell.length_c   1.000
_cell.angle_alpha   90.00
_cell.angle_beta   90.00
_cell.angle_gamma   90.00
#
_symmetry.space_group_name_H-M   'P 1'
#
loop_
_entity.id
_entity.type
_entity.pdbx_description
1 polymer ?
#
loop_
_entity_poly.entity_id
_entity_poly.type
_entity_poly.pdbx_seq_one_letter_code
_entity_poly.pdbx_strand_id
1 'polypeptide(L)' 'MFLVTWIESEEVNYRLVMKHELSSFIAIHCINSLDNHLMVQELNS' A
#
# COMPACT_ATOMS: atom_id res chain seq x y z
N MET A 1 -1.70 9.67 8.30
CA MET A 1 -1.42 8.21 8.33
C MET A 1 -1.89 7.63 7.01
N PHE A 2 -1.43 6.48 6.54
CA PHE A 2 -1.84 5.95 5.22
C PHE A 2 -2.52 4.59 5.37
N LEU A 3 -3.64 4.39 4.68
CA LEU A 3 -4.19 3.07 4.40
C LEU A 3 -3.67 2.62 3.04
N VAL A 4 -2.88 1.55 3.04
CA VAL A 4 -2.38 0.93 1.82
C VAL A 4 -3.19 -0.34 1.59
N THR A 5 -3.76 -0.49 0.40
CA THR A 5 -4.52 -1.66 -0.03
C THR A 5 -3.90 -2.21 -1.31
N TRP A 6 -3.66 -3.52 -1.37
CA TRP A 6 -3.11 -4.15 -2.56
C TRP A 6 -3.65 -5.54 -2.83
N ILE A 7 -3.47 -6.03 -4.05
CA ILE A 7 -3.83 -7.40 -4.44
C ILE A 7 -2.57 -8.26 -4.52
N GLU A 8 -2.60 -9.42 -3.86
CA GLU A 8 -1.54 -10.41 -3.91
C GLU A 8 -2.17 -11.80 -4.06
N SER A 9 -1.79 -12.55 -5.09
CA SER A 9 -2.31 -13.91 -5.36
C SER A 9 -3.85 -14.01 -5.30
N GLU A 10 -4.55 -13.04 -5.89
CA GLU A 10 -6.03 -12.92 -5.91
C GLU A 10 -6.67 -12.52 -4.57
N GLU A 11 -5.87 -12.26 -3.52
CA GLU A 11 -6.36 -11.78 -2.23
C GLU A 11 -6.17 -10.26 -2.08
N VAL A 12 -7.16 -9.61 -1.45
CA VAL A 12 -7.09 -8.19 -1.10
C VAL A 12 -6.45 -8.04 0.28
N ASN A 13 -5.31 -7.38 0.31
CA ASN A 13 -4.53 -7.08 1.51
C ASN A 13 -4.64 -5.60 1.86
N TYR A 14 -4.50 -5.27 3.15
CA TYR A 14 -4.47 -3.89 3.61
C TYR A 14 -3.59 -3.70 4.84
N ARG A 15 -3.01 -2.50 4.98
CA ARG A 15 -2.22 -2.13 6.15
C ARG A 15 -2.24 -0.62 6.39
N LEU A 16 -2.26 -0.24 7.67
CA LEU A 16 -1.99 1.12 8.10
C LEU A 16 -0.48 1.35 8.20
N VAL A 17 0.00 2.41 7.56
CA VAL A 17 1.43 2.72 7.43
C VAL A 17 1.67 4.18 7.79
N MET A 18 2.72 4.47 8.56
CA MET A 18 3.12 5.85 8.84
C MET A 18 3.82 6.49 7.63
N LYS A 19 3.78 7.83 7.54
CA LYS A 19 4.36 8.57 6.41
C LYS A 19 5.83 8.21 6.13
N HIS A 20 6.62 8.03 7.19
CA HIS A 20 8.05 7.72 7.07
C HIS A 20 8.32 6.26 6.66
N GLU A 21 7.33 5.37 6.77
CA GLU A 21 7.45 3.94 6.42
C GLU A 21 6.91 3.64 5.02
N LEU A 22 6.11 4.54 4.44
CA LEU A 22 5.35 4.31 3.22
C LEU A 22 6.23 3.89 2.03
N SER A 23 7.32 4.61 1.78
CA SER A 23 8.23 4.30 0.66
C SER A 23 8.87 2.92 0.82
N SER A 24 9.32 2.59 2.03
CA SER A 24 9.91 1.29 2.34
C SER A 24 8.88 0.17 2.22
N PHE A 25 7.65 0.42 2.65
CA PHE A 25 6.56 -0.57 2.60
C PHE A 25 6.21 -0.97 1.17
N ILE A 26 6.04 0.01 0.27
CA ILE A 26 5.73 -0.21 -1.14
C ILE A 26 6.86 -1.00 -1.83
N ALA A 27 8.12 -0.66 -1.52
CA ALA A 27 9.29 -1.34 -2.08
C ALA A 27 9.39 -2.81 -1.65
N ILE A 28 9.15 -3.12 -0.37
CA ILE A 28 9.24 -4.50 0.17
C ILE A 28 8.18 -5.42 -0.43
N HIS A 29 6.95 -4.92 -0.59
CA HIS A 29 5.85 -5.74 -1.08
C HIS A 29 5.80 -5.82 -2.61
N CYS A 30 6.84 -5.31 -3.30
CA CYS A 30 6.95 -5.28 -4.77
C CYS A 30 5.65 -4.84 -5.45
N ILE A 31 4.92 -3.90 -4.83
CA ILE A 31 3.59 -3.52 -5.31
C ILE A 31 3.80 -2.58 -6.50
N ASN A 32 3.88 -3.17 -7.69
CA ASN A 32 4.06 -2.43 -8.91
C ASN A 32 2.76 -1.71 -9.28
N SER A 33 2.84 -0.39 -9.48
CA SER A 33 1.69 0.41 -9.93
C SER A 33 1.21 0.06 -11.33
N LEU A 34 1.98 -0.72 -12.09
CA LEU A 34 1.69 -1.12 -13.47
C LEU A 34 0.38 -1.92 -13.61
N ASP A 35 0.03 -2.72 -12.62
CA ASP A 35 -1.18 -3.54 -12.67
C ASP A 35 -2.38 -2.90 -11.94
N ASN A 36 -2.26 -1.64 -11.50
CA ASN A 36 -3.28 -0.93 -10.71
C ASN A 36 -3.72 -1.68 -9.44
N HIS A 37 -2.91 -2.61 -8.94
CA HIS A 37 -3.19 -3.39 -7.74
C HIS A 37 -2.82 -2.66 -6.44
N LEU A 38 -2.62 -1.34 -6.48
CA LEU A 38 -2.22 -0.53 -5.32
C LEU A 38 -3.13 0.68 -5.18
N MET A 39 -3.78 0.79 -4.02
CA MET A 39 -4.45 2.00 -3.57
C MET A 39 -3.74 2.52 -2.32
N VAL A 40 -3.37 3.79 -2.32
CA VAL A 40 -2.80 4.48 -1.16
C VAL A 40 -3.73 5.63 -0.81
N GLN A 41 -4.36 5.56 0.35
CA GLN A 41 -5.24 6.59 0.86
C GLN A 41 -4.59 7.30 2.04
N GLU A 42 -4.44 8.62 1.94
CA GLU A 42 -4.08 9.45 3.09
C GLU A 42 -5.28 9.56 4.03
N LEU A 43 -5.10 9.09 5.25
CA LEU A 43 -6.01 9.30 6.35
C LEU A 43 -5.55 10.57 7.07
N ASN A 44 -6.25 11.66 6.78
CA ASN A 44 -6.12 12.91 7.52
C ASN A 44 -6.53 12.69 8.97
N SER A 45 -5.75 13.28 9.87
CA SER A 45 -6.15 13.51 11.26
C SER A 45 -7.22 14.58 11.35
#